data_AF-M2U932-F1
#
_entry.id   AF-M2U932-F1
#
_cell.length_a   1.000
_cell.length_b   1.000
_cell.length_c   1.000
_cell.angle_alpha   90.00
_cell.angle_beta   90.00
_cell.angle_gamma   90.00
#
_symmetry.space_group_name_H-M   'P 1'
#
loop_
_entity.id
_entity.type
_entity.pdbx_description
1 polymer ?
#
loop_
_entity_poly.entity_id
_entity_poly.type
_entity_poly.pdbx_seq_one_letter_code
_entity_poly.pdbx_strand_id
1 'polypeptide(L)'
;MMMNGDEARKFGEKSLADVQVTDLNSVLKSLRLIHLSTTNQSTYFTIPPLDSLLLPSSTHPPILSLVSPPSAHQPSGSGKTSLVTLIIATALSTTTSNAIILIDPLHHFSIPLLSSTLLRIFSSTSTHPPPSPSAVKEKVRNALHHLHILHPTTFPTLISTLRSLPPYLFTPTAHPSTHRTIHSLILEDTDAFLPTLPSTSTPASASATLSFHLLNLSNMLSCAIITTSRAKSARYLRPAMPMWDRDVRETRVALRKVEATKFGAGLSLDEVERETAESWAVVREGCCEASRVSGAGVQQASTGPPFLINIGVNGVEIKDKEKNK
;
A
#
# COMPACT_ATOMS: atom_id res chain seq x y z
N MET A 1 54.86 -8.57 -22.55
CA MET A 1 55.32 -8.00 -21.26
C MET A 1 54.87 -8.98 -20.18
N MET A 2 55.78 -9.80 -19.64
CA MET A 2 55.44 -10.78 -18.61
C MET A 2 55.49 -10.07 -17.26
N MET A 3 54.35 -10.05 -16.55
CA MET A 3 54.28 -9.51 -15.19
C MET A 3 55.23 -10.29 -14.29
N ASN A 4 56.08 -9.58 -13.56
CA ASN A 4 57.00 -10.19 -12.60
C ASN A 4 56.18 -10.81 -11.44
N GLY A 5 56.60 -11.95 -10.90
CA GLY A 5 55.87 -12.65 -9.83
C GLY A 5 55.59 -11.79 -8.60
N ASP A 6 56.48 -10.84 -8.31
CA ASP A 6 56.30 -9.87 -7.21
C ASP A 6 55.21 -8.83 -7.48
N GLU A 7 54.96 -8.46 -8.74
CA GLU A 7 53.88 -7.54 -9.10
C GLU A 7 52.53 -8.23 -8.98
N ALA A 8 52.45 -9.49 -9.40
CA ALA A 8 51.25 -10.31 -9.22
C ALA A 8 50.91 -10.50 -7.74
N ARG A 9 51.92 -10.72 -6.88
CA ARG A 9 51.74 -10.87 -5.42
C ARG A 9 51.21 -9.59 -4.77
N LYS A 10 51.81 -8.44 -5.08
CA LYS A 10 51.35 -7.13 -4.59
C LYS A 10 49.94 -6.79 -5.07
N PHE A 11 49.58 -7.17 -6.30
CA PHE A 11 48.22 -6.98 -6.81
C PHE A 11 47.20 -7.85 -6.07
N GLY A 12 47.56 -9.10 -5.75
CA GLY A 12 46.72 -10.00 -4.96
C GLY A 12 46.48 -9.49 -3.52
N GLU A 13 47.53 -9.02 -2.84
CA GLU A 13 47.43 -8.46 -1.49
C GLU A 13 46.58 -7.17 -1.46
N LYS A 14 46.74 -6.30 -2.47
CA LYS A 14 45.92 -5.08 -2.60
C LYS A 14 44.46 -5.41 -2.89
N SER A 15 44.20 -6.38 -3.76
CA SER A 15 42.83 -6.80 -4.10
C SER A 15 42.10 -7.41 -2.91
N LEU A 16 42.80 -8.16 -2.04
CA LEU A 16 42.25 -8.71 -0.80
C LEU A 16 41.95 -7.64 0.25
N ALA A 17 42.73 -6.56 0.30
CA ALA A 17 42.48 -5.43 1.18
C ALA A 17 41.22 -4.62 0.76
N ASP A 18 40.90 -4.62 -0.53
CA ASP A 18 39.71 -3.95 -1.09
C ASP A 18 38.43 -4.81 -0.99
N VAL A 19 38.52 -6.09 -0.58
CA VAL A 19 37.34 -6.90 -0.27
C VAL A 19 36.77 -6.44 1.06
N GLN A 20 35.91 -5.41 1.02
CA GLN A 20 35.02 -5.15 2.14
C GLN A 20 34.09 -6.35 2.29
N VAL A 21 34.15 -6.99 3.47
CA VAL A 21 33.14 -7.96 3.90
C VAL A 21 31.83 -7.18 4.12
N THR A 22 31.08 -6.98 3.04
CA THR A 22 29.73 -6.44 3.12
C THR A 22 28.79 -7.53 3.61
N ASP A 23 27.94 -7.18 4.56
CA ASP A 23 26.82 -8.04 4.97
C ASP A 23 26.00 -8.43 3.72
N LEU A 24 25.58 -9.70 3.63
CA LEU A 24 24.76 -10.22 2.53
C LEU A 24 23.49 -9.37 2.35
N ASN A 25 22.95 -8.81 3.44
CA ASN A 25 21.85 -7.86 3.38
C ASN A 25 22.17 -6.59 2.58
N SER A 26 23.40 -6.08 2.67
CA SER A 26 23.84 -4.92 1.90
C SER A 26 23.90 -5.23 0.40
N VAL A 27 24.38 -6.43 0.06
CA VAL A 27 24.44 -6.91 -1.34
C VAL A 27 23.04 -7.12 -1.91
N LEU A 28 22.14 -7.78 -1.16
CA LEU A 28 20.75 -7.98 -1.58
C LEU A 28 19.97 -6.67 -1.70
N LYS A 29 20.21 -5.70 -0.80
CA LYS A 29 19.68 -4.33 -0.92
C LYS A 29 20.18 -3.65 -2.20
N SER A 30 21.47 -3.75 -2.49
CA SER A 30 22.08 -3.14 -3.68
C SER A 30 21.53 -3.74 -4.98
N LEU A 31 21.38 -5.07 -5.04
CA LEU A 31 20.77 -5.74 -6.20
C LEU A 31 19.30 -5.36 -6.40
N ARG A 32 18.53 -5.25 -5.30
CA ARG A 32 17.14 -4.75 -5.36
C ARG A 32 17.08 -3.30 -5.87
N LEU A 33 17.98 -2.43 -5.41
CA LEU A 33 18.05 -1.05 -5.88
C LEU A 33 18.41 -0.96 -7.37
N ILE A 34 19.30 -1.82 -7.87
CA ILE A 34 19.64 -1.89 -9.31
C ILE A 34 18.43 -2.33 -10.14
N HIS A 35 17.61 -3.25 -9.63
CA HIS A 35 16.40 -3.66 -10.35
C HIS A 35 15.33 -2.57 -10.40
N LEU A 36 15.28 -1.70 -9.39
CA LEU A 36 14.35 -0.57 -9.32
C LEU A 36 14.82 0.64 -10.16
N SER A 37 16.12 0.85 -10.32
CA SER A 37 16.69 2.05 -10.96
C SER A 37 16.61 2.08 -12.49
N THR A 38 16.25 0.98 -13.14
CA THR A 38 16.13 0.92 -14.62
C THR A 38 14.85 1.55 -15.16
N THR A 39 13.90 1.93 -14.29
CA THR A 39 12.67 2.64 -14.68
C THR A 39 12.69 4.06 -14.12
N ASN A 40 12.72 5.06 -15.01
CA ASN A 40 12.82 6.50 -14.67
C ASN A 40 11.60 7.08 -13.89
N GLN A 41 10.66 6.23 -13.46
CA GLN A 41 9.56 6.60 -12.57
C GLN A 41 9.43 5.52 -11.51
N SER A 42 9.29 5.92 -10.25
CA SER A 42 9.15 5.01 -9.11
C SER A 42 7.78 4.32 -9.13
N THR A 43 7.60 3.33 -10.01
CA THR A 43 6.41 2.49 -10.06
C THR A 43 6.52 1.42 -8.99
N TYR A 44 6.13 1.74 -7.75
CA TYR A 44 6.20 0.77 -6.65
C TYR A 44 4.94 -0.09 -6.61
N PHE A 45 3.77 0.55 -6.53
CA PHE A 45 2.48 -0.13 -6.45
C PHE A 45 1.94 -0.57 -7.82
N THR A 46 2.58 -0.13 -8.92
CA THR A 46 2.11 -0.33 -10.30
C THR A 46 0.71 0.23 -10.53
N ILE A 47 0.43 1.32 -9.83
CA ILE A 47 -0.82 2.06 -9.86
C ILE A 47 -0.44 3.50 -10.18
N PRO A 48 -0.41 3.92 -11.45
CA PRO A 48 0.24 5.17 -11.85
C PRO A 48 -0.25 6.40 -11.08
N PRO A 49 -1.56 6.60 -10.85
CA PRO A 49 -2.02 7.74 -10.06
C PRO A 49 -1.55 7.70 -8.61
N LEU A 50 -1.48 6.52 -7.99
CA LEU A 50 -0.97 6.36 -6.62
C LEU A 50 0.55 6.53 -6.55
N ASP A 51 1.28 5.94 -7.49
CA ASP A 51 2.74 6.04 -7.57
C ASP A 51 3.18 7.49 -7.81
N SER A 52 2.40 8.27 -8.56
CA SER A 52 2.65 9.70 -8.75
C SER A 52 2.56 10.53 -7.46
N LEU A 53 1.81 10.05 -6.45
CA LEU A 53 1.71 10.71 -5.14
C LEU A 53 2.88 10.37 -4.23
N LEU A 54 3.67 9.33 -4.52
CA LEU A 54 4.78 8.92 -3.68
C LEU A 54 5.88 9.97 -3.67
N LEU A 55 6.53 10.09 -2.52
CA LEU A 55 7.76 10.87 -2.43
C LEU A 55 8.84 10.22 -3.31
N PRO A 56 9.66 11.01 -4.02
CA PRO A 56 10.70 10.48 -4.89
C PRO A 56 11.61 9.52 -4.11
N SER A 57 11.93 8.41 -4.77
CA SER A 57 12.48 7.20 -4.15
C SER A 57 13.65 7.53 -3.21
N SER A 58 13.44 7.27 -1.92
CA SER A 58 14.54 7.13 -0.98
C SER A 58 15.14 5.73 -1.11
N THR A 59 16.27 5.49 -0.44
CA THR A 59 16.88 4.16 -0.28
C THR A 59 16.00 3.16 0.48
N HIS A 60 14.80 3.56 0.92
CA HIS A 60 13.92 2.78 1.76
C HIS A 60 12.57 2.52 1.06
N PRO A 61 11.93 1.38 1.33
CA PRO A 61 10.56 1.13 0.87
C PRO A 61 9.59 2.24 1.29
N PRO A 62 8.56 2.53 0.49
CA PRO A 62 7.63 3.61 0.80
C PRO A 62 6.75 3.28 2.01
N ILE A 63 6.38 4.33 2.73
CA ILE A 63 5.40 4.30 3.81
C ILE A 63 4.18 5.09 3.35
N LEU A 64 3.05 4.40 3.20
CA LEU A 64 1.80 4.94 2.71
C LEU A 64 0.75 4.89 3.81
N SER A 65 0.22 6.04 4.21
CA SER A 65 -0.86 6.14 5.18
C SER A 65 -2.15 6.59 4.51
N LEU A 66 -3.14 5.72 4.52
CA LEU A 66 -4.47 5.96 3.98
C LEU A 66 -5.37 6.48 5.10
N VAL A 67 -5.77 7.75 5.03
CA VAL A 67 -6.53 8.42 6.08
C VAL A 67 -7.90 8.81 5.55
N SER A 68 -8.95 8.56 6.30
CA SER A 68 -10.28 9.10 6.00
C SER A 68 -10.74 10.11 7.05
N PRO A 69 -11.68 11.01 6.72
CA PRO A 69 -12.31 11.89 7.70
C PRO A 69 -12.98 11.10 8.87
N PRO A 70 -13.24 11.76 10.01
CA PRO A 70 -14.04 11.17 11.09
C PRO A 70 -15.43 10.74 10.61
N SER A 71 -15.99 9.69 11.22
CA SER A 71 -17.32 9.15 10.85
C SER A 71 -18.46 10.17 10.95
N ALA A 72 -18.34 11.17 11.85
CA ALA A 72 -19.29 12.27 11.96
C ALA A 72 -19.40 13.14 10.70
N HIS A 73 -18.34 13.18 9.88
CA HIS A 73 -18.34 13.89 8.59
C HIS A 73 -18.65 12.98 7.42
N GLN A 74 -18.42 11.67 7.55
CA GLN A 74 -18.62 10.72 6.48
C GLN A 74 -19.06 9.36 7.04
N PRO A 75 -20.38 9.13 7.18
CA PRO A 75 -20.89 7.88 7.76
C PRO A 75 -20.72 6.68 6.81
N SER A 76 -20.53 6.94 5.51
CA SER A 76 -20.32 5.91 4.47
C SER A 76 -18.83 5.63 4.23
N GLY A 77 -18.51 4.36 3.90
CA GLY A 77 -17.16 3.88 3.62
C GLY A 77 -16.37 4.80 2.68
N SER A 78 -15.14 5.11 3.08
CA SER A 78 -14.23 6.03 2.38
C SER A 78 -13.42 5.38 1.25
N GLY A 79 -13.59 4.08 1.00
CA GLY A 79 -12.84 3.35 -0.02
C GLY A 79 -11.42 2.93 0.37
N LYS A 80 -11.01 3.08 1.64
CA LYS A 80 -9.68 2.64 2.12
C LYS A 80 -9.44 1.15 1.84
N THR A 81 -10.36 0.29 2.29
CA THR A 81 -10.31 -1.16 2.06
C THR A 81 -10.32 -1.51 0.58
N SER A 82 -11.06 -0.75 -0.23
CA SER A 82 -11.10 -0.94 -1.68
C SER A 82 -9.77 -0.59 -2.33
N LEU A 83 -9.13 0.52 -1.94
CA LEU A 83 -7.79 0.86 -2.42
C LEU A 83 -6.76 -0.18 -1.96
N VAL A 84 -6.82 -0.64 -0.71
CA VAL A 84 -5.99 -1.75 -0.22
C VAL A 84 -6.20 -3.00 -1.07
N THR A 85 -7.45 -3.35 -1.38
CA THR A 85 -7.79 -4.48 -2.25
C THR A 85 -7.16 -4.34 -3.63
N LEU A 86 -7.21 -3.13 -4.22
CA LEU A 86 -6.58 -2.87 -5.52
C LEU A 86 -5.04 -2.99 -5.45
N ILE A 87 -4.41 -2.44 -4.41
CA ILE A 87 -2.96 -2.57 -4.19
C ILE A 87 -2.56 -4.04 -4.08
N ILE A 88 -3.30 -4.82 -3.29
CA ILE A 88 -3.09 -6.26 -3.12
C ILE A 88 -3.24 -6.98 -4.46
N ALA A 89 -4.34 -6.75 -5.17
CA ALA A 89 -4.61 -7.39 -6.45
C ALA A 89 -3.51 -7.08 -7.48
N THR A 90 -3.09 -5.82 -7.56
CA THR A 90 -2.07 -5.39 -8.51
C THR A 90 -0.72 -6.03 -8.18
N ALA A 91 -0.29 -5.97 -6.92
CA ALA A 91 0.98 -6.56 -6.47
C ALA A 91 1.06 -8.09 -6.63
N LEU A 92 -0.06 -8.80 -6.48
CA LEU A 92 -0.15 -10.24 -6.75
C LEU A 92 -0.23 -10.57 -8.25
N SER A 93 -0.60 -9.60 -9.09
CA SER A 93 -0.75 -9.81 -10.55
C SER A 93 0.54 -9.57 -11.33
N THR A 94 1.42 -8.68 -10.86
CA THR A 94 2.58 -8.21 -11.62
C THR A 94 3.77 -9.15 -11.57
N THR A 95 3.97 -9.87 -10.47
CA THR A 95 5.08 -10.82 -10.35
C THR A 95 4.63 -12.14 -9.74
N THR A 96 5.17 -13.24 -10.25
CA THR A 96 4.97 -14.57 -9.69
C THR A 96 5.78 -14.77 -8.40
N SER A 97 6.39 -13.73 -7.83
CA SER A 97 7.28 -13.84 -6.67
C SER A 97 6.89 -12.95 -5.50
N ASN A 98 5.80 -12.18 -5.60
CA ASN A 98 5.33 -11.36 -4.49
C ASN A 98 4.44 -12.15 -3.53
N ALA A 99 4.56 -11.82 -2.25
CA ALA A 99 3.62 -12.17 -1.20
C ALA A 99 3.27 -10.91 -0.38
N ILE A 100 2.11 -10.92 0.27
CA ILE A 100 1.58 -9.76 0.98
C ILE A 100 1.14 -10.18 2.37
N ILE A 101 1.41 -9.31 3.35
CA ILE A 101 0.96 -9.49 4.72
C ILE A 101 -0.11 -8.45 5.00
N LEU A 102 -1.32 -8.90 5.30
CA LEU A 102 -2.45 -8.08 5.71
C LEU A 102 -2.79 -8.38 7.17
N ILE A 103 -2.84 -7.33 7.97
CA ILE A 103 -3.30 -7.37 9.36
C ILE A 103 -4.66 -6.67 9.42
N ASP A 104 -5.72 -7.45 9.62
CA ASP A 104 -7.12 -7.00 9.61
C ASP A 104 -7.81 -7.34 10.95
N PRO A 105 -7.64 -6.54 12.02
CA PRO A 105 -8.36 -6.70 13.28
C PRO A 105 -9.89 -6.72 13.18
N LEU A 106 -10.49 -6.15 12.14
CA LEU A 106 -11.93 -5.91 12.06
C LEU A 106 -12.66 -6.83 11.08
N HIS A 107 -11.94 -7.72 10.39
CA HIS A 107 -12.50 -8.61 9.37
C HIS A 107 -13.24 -7.85 8.26
N HIS A 108 -12.77 -6.66 7.91
CA HIS A 108 -13.37 -5.86 6.84
C HIS A 108 -12.91 -6.30 5.45
N PHE A 109 -11.80 -7.02 5.35
CA PHE A 109 -11.24 -7.43 4.08
C PHE A 109 -12.08 -8.51 3.41
N SER A 110 -12.41 -8.31 2.13
CA SER A 110 -13.29 -9.19 1.36
C SER A 110 -12.52 -9.97 0.30
N ILE A 111 -12.33 -11.27 0.54
CA ILE A 111 -11.75 -12.20 -0.46
C ILE A 111 -12.56 -12.24 -1.76
N PRO A 112 -13.91 -12.22 -1.76
CA PRO A 112 -14.69 -12.14 -3.00
C PRO A 112 -14.37 -10.88 -3.83
N LEU A 113 -14.23 -9.73 -3.18
CA LEU A 113 -13.89 -8.48 -3.86
C LEU A 113 -12.46 -8.52 -4.43
N LEU A 114 -11.50 -9.05 -3.67
CA LEU A 114 -10.13 -9.28 -4.13
C LEU A 114 -10.12 -10.22 -5.35
N SER A 115 -10.85 -11.32 -5.28
CA SER A 115 -10.90 -12.32 -6.35
C SER A 115 -11.49 -11.75 -7.63
N SER A 116 -12.57 -10.97 -7.53
CA SER A 116 -13.17 -10.26 -8.66
C SER A 116 -12.21 -9.24 -9.28
N THR A 117 -11.47 -8.51 -8.44
CA THR A 117 -10.46 -7.55 -8.88
C THR A 117 -9.30 -8.24 -9.59
N LEU A 118 -8.80 -9.37 -9.06
CA LEU A 118 -7.75 -10.18 -9.71
C LEU A 118 -8.22 -10.77 -11.04
N LEU A 119 -9.44 -11.32 -11.10
CA LEU A 119 -10.04 -11.82 -12.34
C LEU A 119 -10.07 -10.73 -13.42
N ARG A 120 -10.51 -9.52 -13.05
CA ARG A 120 -10.53 -8.37 -13.95
C ARG A 120 -9.13 -8.04 -14.47
N ILE A 121 -8.15 -7.90 -13.57
CA ILE A 121 -6.76 -7.59 -13.95
C ILE A 121 -6.20 -8.66 -14.88
N PHE A 122 -6.25 -9.94 -14.50
CA PHE A 122 -5.71 -11.02 -15.32
C PHE A 122 -6.38 -11.14 -16.69
N SER A 123 -7.69 -10.89 -16.77
CA SER A 123 -8.43 -10.90 -18.03
C SER A 123 -8.01 -9.72 -18.92
N SER A 124 -7.75 -8.55 -18.34
CA SER A 124 -7.32 -7.34 -19.07
C SER A 124 -5.87 -7.40 -19.57
N THR A 125 -5.00 -8.15 -18.87
CA THR A 125 -3.57 -8.26 -19.20
C THR A 125 -3.27 -9.31 -20.27
N SER A 126 -4.27 -10.01 -20.82
CA SER A 126 -4.00 -11.12 -21.72
C SER A 126 -3.53 -10.66 -23.10
N THR A 127 -2.44 -11.27 -23.55
CA THR A 127 -2.03 -11.31 -24.95
C THR A 127 -3.05 -12.08 -25.79
N HIS A 128 -3.16 -11.80 -27.09
CA HIS A 128 -3.96 -12.61 -28.02
C HIS A 128 -3.31 -13.99 -28.23
N PRO A 129 -4.04 -15.12 -28.14
CA PRO A 129 -5.48 -15.29 -27.87
C PRO A 129 -5.83 -15.18 -26.36
N PRO A 130 -7.08 -14.77 -26.02
CA PRO A 130 -7.51 -14.63 -24.63
C PRO A 130 -7.37 -15.95 -23.86
N PRO A 131 -7.04 -15.91 -22.56
CA PRO A 131 -6.79 -17.11 -21.78
C PRO A 131 -8.11 -17.82 -21.54
N SER A 132 -8.08 -19.14 -21.42
CA SER A 132 -9.28 -19.87 -21.02
C SER A 132 -9.75 -19.42 -19.64
N PRO A 133 -11.07 -19.34 -19.38
CA PRO A 133 -11.59 -18.94 -18.06
C PRO A 133 -11.07 -19.80 -16.91
N SER A 134 -10.77 -21.08 -17.16
CA SER A 134 -10.15 -21.98 -16.17
C SER A 134 -8.72 -21.59 -15.84
N ALA A 135 -7.91 -21.20 -16.83
CA ALA A 135 -6.54 -20.73 -16.60
C ALA A 135 -6.50 -19.44 -15.78
N VAL A 136 -7.43 -18.51 -16.03
CA VAL A 136 -7.53 -17.27 -15.23
C VAL A 136 -7.92 -17.58 -13.78
N LYS A 137 -8.91 -18.45 -13.57
CA LYS A 137 -9.31 -18.87 -12.22
C LYS A 137 -8.17 -19.54 -11.46
N GLU A 138 -7.37 -20.36 -12.14
CA GLU A 138 -6.20 -20.99 -11.53
C GLU A 138 -5.11 -19.96 -11.17
N LYS A 139 -4.88 -18.95 -12.00
CA LYS A 139 -4.01 -17.81 -11.65
C LYS A 139 -4.50 -17.07 -10.41
N VAL A 140 -5.81 -16.83 -10.29
CA VAL A 140 -6.40 -16.20 -9.08
C VAL A 140 -6.19 -17.09 -7.86
N ARG A 141 -6.48 -18.39 -7.96
CA ARG A 141 -6.26 -19.35 -6.86
C ARG A 141 -4.80 -19.33 -6.40
N ASN A 142 -3.87 -19.40 -7.33
CA ASN A 142 -2.44 -19.34 -7.05
C ASN A 142 -2.04 -18.00 -6.42
N ALA A 143 -2.51 -16.86 -6.94
CA ALA A 143 -2.26 -15.54 -6.36
C ALA A 143 -2.73 -15.45 -4.90
N LEU A 144 -3.91 -15.98 -4.58
CA LEU A 144 -4.47 -15.95 -3.23
C LEU A 144 -3.66 -16.77 -2.20
N HIS A 145 -2.93 -17.80 -2.63
CA HIS A 145 -2.00 -18.53 -1.76
C HIS A 145 -0.82 -17.69 -1.25
N HIS A 146 -0.64 -16.48 -1.78
CA HIS A 146 0.45 -15.58 -1.41
C HIS A 146 -0.01 -14.36 -0.59
N LEU A 147 -1.27 -14.36 -0.15
CA LEU A 147 -1.80 -13.37 0.78
C LEU A 147 -1.90 -13.99 2.19
N HIS A 148 -1.14 -13.43 3.12
CA HIS A 148 -1.20 -13.79 4.54
C HIS A 148 -2.15 -12.83 5.25
N ILE A 149 -3.22 -13.34 5.86
CA ILE A 149 -4.20 -12.53 6.59
C ILE A 149 -4.15 -12.88 8.07
N LEU A 150 -3.89 -11.87 8.91
CA LEU A 150 -3.72 -12.00 10.34
C LEU A 150 -4.75 -11.10 11.05
N HIS A 151 -5.38 -11.61 12.11
CA HIS A 151 -6.48 -10.92 12.80
C HIS A 151 -6.18 -10.72 14.29
N PRO A 152 -5.11 -9.99 14.67
CA PRO A 152 -4.90 -9.65 16.06
C PRO A 152 -6.01 -8.71 16.54
N THR A 153 -6.66 -9.03 17.65
CA THR A 153 -7.83 -8.27 18.14
C THR A 153 -7.48 -7.20 19.16
N THR A 154 -6.26 -7.22 19.70
CA THR A 154 -5.77 -6.26 20.71
C THR A 154 -4.37 -5.76 20.40
N PHE A 155 -3.99 -4.61 20.95
CA PHE A 155 -2.66 -4.05 20.75
C PHE A 155 -1.52 -4.98 21.21
N PRO A 156 -1.56 -5.64 22.39
CA PRO A 156 -0.53 -6.61 22.76
C PRO A 156 -0.44 -7.80 21.80
N THR A 157 -1.59 -8.31 21.33
CA THR A 157 -1.59 -9.40 20.34
C THR A 157 -1.01 -8.95 19.00
N LEU A 158 -1.27 -7.71 18.56
CA LEU A 158 -0.66 -7.13 17.37
C LEU A 158 0.87 -7.12 17.49
N ILE A 159 1.41 -6.62 18.61
CA ILE A 159 2.86 -6.58 18.82
C ILE A 159 3.46 -7.99 18.85
N SER A 160 2.78 -8.95 19.49
CA SER A 160 3.19 -10.36 19.47
C SER A 160 3.20 -10.93 18.04
N THR A 161 2.15 -10.68 17.25
CA THR A 161 2.06 -11.07 15.84
C THR A 161 3.19 -10.47 15.00
N LEU A 162 3.50 -9.18 15.16
CA LEU A 162 4.61 -8.54 14.45
C LEU A 162 5.97 -9.18 14.81
N ARG A 163 6.16 -9.62 16.06
CA ARG A 163 7.38 -10.31 16.49
C ARG A 163 7.48 -11.74 16.00
N SER A 164 6.36 -12.43 15.77
CA SER A 164 6.33 -13.80 15.26
C SER A 164 6.38 -13.89 13.74
N LEU A 165 6.18 -12.78 13.03
CA LEU A 165 6.30 -12.73 11.56
C LEU A 165 7.64 -13.24 11.02
N PRO A 166 8.83 -12.78 11.49
CA PRO A 166 10.10 -13.29 10.98
C PRO A 166 10.24 -14.83 11.07
N PRO A 167 10.08 -15.49 12.23
CA PRO A 167 10.22 -16.94 12.29
C PRO A 167 9.13 -17.66 11.47
N TYR A 168 7.91 -17.12 11.40
CA TYR A 168 6.86 -17.67 10.54
C TYR A 168 7.23 -17.61 9.05
N LEU A 169 7.70 -16.46 8.57
CA LEU A 169 8.03 -16.23 7.16
C LEU A 169 9.29 -16.95 6.72
N PHE A 170 10.27 -17.14 7.60
CA PHE A 170 11.55 -17.79 7.28
C PHE A 170 11.59 -19.29 7.57
N THR A 171 10.49 -19.87 8.05
CA THR A 171 10.37 -21.32 8.19
C THR A 171 9.92 -21.93 6.86
N PRO A 172 10.76 -22.74 6.17
CA PRO A 172 10.45 -23.24 4.82
C PRO A 172 9.17 -24.06 4.72
N THR A 173 8.79 -24.72 5.81
CA THR A 173 7.61 -25.58 5.89
C THR A 173 6.36 -24.86 6.39
N ALA A 174 6.48 -23.61 6.86
CA ALA A 174 5.35 -22.90 7.46
C ALA A 174 4.37 -22.37 6.40
N HIS A 175 4.85 -22.01 5.20
CA HIS A 175 3.97 -21.50 4.15
C HIS A 175 4.53 -21.71 2.74
N PRO A 176 3.67 -21.93 1.72
CA PRO A 176 4.09 -22.01 0.32
C PRO A 176 4.76 -20.73 -0.22
N SER A 177 4.67 -19.62 0.50
CA SER A 177 5.24 -18.32 0.08
C SER A 177 6.58 -17.99 0.74
N THR A 178 7.18 -18.89 1.51
CA THR A 178 8.45 -18.62 2.23
C THR A 178 9.59 -18.17 1.31
N HIS A 179 9.60 -18.60 0.05
CA HIS A 179 10.61 -18.23 -0.94
C HIS A 179 10.27 -16.95 -1.73
N ARG A 180 9.20 -16.24 -1.36
CA ARG A 180 8.71 -15.06 -2.06
C ARG A 180 9.14 -13.77 -1.38
N THR A 181 9.29 -12.73 -2.18
CA THR A 181 9.54 -11.38 -1.68
C THR A 181 8.26 -10.82 -1.09
N ILE A 182 8.33 -10.30 0.14
CA ILE A 182 7.20 -9.57 0.70
C ILE A 182 7.14 -8.21 0.02
N HIS A 183 6.06 -7.96 -0.72
CA HIS A 183 5.84 -6.68 -1.40
C HIS A 183 5.44 -5.59 -0.40
N SER A 184 4.45 -5.90 0.45
CA SER A 184 3.90 -4.93 1.40
C SER A 184 3.42 -5.58 2.70
N LEU A 185 3.59 -4.85 3.80
CA LEU A 185 3.00 -5.09 5.11
C LEU A 185 1.88 -4.07 5.33
N ILE A 186 0.64 -4.55 5.42
CA ILE A 186 -0.58 -3.73 5.46
C ILE A 186 -1.25 -3.88 6.82
N LEU A 187 -1.61 -2.76 7.45
CA LEU A 187 -2.32 -2.70 8.73
C LEU A 187 -3.64 -1.95 8.58
N GLU A 188 -4.76 -2.65 8.74
CA GLU A 188 -6.11 -2.16 8.46
C GLU A 188 -7.12 -2.55 9.55
N ASP A 189 -7.65 -1.69 10.43
CA ASP A 189 -7.49 -0.24 10.66
C ASP A 189 -6.72 -0.03 11.96
N THR A 190 -5.74 0.87 11.98
CA THR A 190 -4.90 1.13 13.17
C THR A 190 -5.71 1.62 14.36
N ASP A 191 -6.85 2.27 14.12
CA ASP A 191 -7.69 2.80 15.19
C ASP A 191 -8.42 1.71 15.98
N ALA A 192 -8.55 0.50 15.42
CA ALA A 192 -9.15 -0.65 16.09
C ALA A 192 -8.43 -1.00 17.39
N PHE A 193 -7.15 -0.64 17.51
CA PHE A 193 -6.32 -0.96 18.66
C PHE A 193 -6.36 0.08 19.77
N LEU A 194 -6.82 1.32 19.50
CA LEU A 194 -6.85 2.40 20.49
C LEU A 194 -7.64 2.05 21.75
N PRO A 195 -8.82 1.41 21.67
CA PRO A 195 -9.57 1.02 22.87
C PRO A 195 -8.90 -0.12 23.66
N THR A 196 -7.95 -0.83 23.05
CA THR A 196 -7.27 -2.00 23.63
C THR A 196 -5.88 -1.69 24.17
N LEU A 197 -5.51 -0.41 24.21
CA LEU A 197 -4.22 0.00 24.77
C LEU A 197 -4.19 -0.30 26.28
N PRO A 198 -3.06 -0.80 26.81
CA PRO A 198 -2.89 -0.94 28.25
C PRO A 198 -3.11 0.41 28.95
N SER A 199 -3.72 0.41 30.14
CA SER A 199 -3.97 1.64 30.92
C SER A 199 -2.70 2.43 31.24
N THR A 200 -1.55 1.75 31.29
CA THR A 200 -0.23 2.34 31.50
C THR A 200 0.39 2.97 30.24
N SER A 201 -0.18 2.70 29.07
CA SER A 201 0.34 3.13 27.78
C SER A 201 -0.42 4.32 27.24
N THR A 202 0.30 5.38 26.89
CA THR A 202 -0.30 6.50 26.16
C THR A 202 -0.38 6.16 24.67
N PRO A 203 -1.28 6.79 23.90
CA PRO A 203 -1.30 6.63 22.44
C PRO A 203 0.05 6.96 21.78
N ALA A 204 0.82 7.89 22.36
CA ALA A 204 2.16 8.23 21.87
C ALA A 204 3.17 7.09 22.09
N SER A 205 3.20 6.46 23.27
CA SER A 205 4.12 5.33 23.51
C SER A 205 3.73 4.08 22.71
N ALA A 206 2.43 3.82 22.58
CA ALA A 206 1.90 2.75 21.74
C ALA A 206 2.28 2.98 20.27
N SER A 207 2.11 4.22 19.80
CA SER A 207 2.51 4.63 18.45
C SER A 207 4.01 4.45 18.19
N ALA A 208 4.88 4.87 19.12
CA ALA A 208 6.32 4.67 18.99
C ALA A 208 6.68 3.18 18.93
N THR A 209 6.07 2.37 19.80
CA THR A 209 6.26 0.91 19.83
C THR A 209 5.82 0.25 18.51
N LEU A 210 4.65 0.63 17.98
CA LEU A 210 4.15 0.11 16.72
C LEU A 210 5.05 0.53 15.55
N SER A 211 5.44 1.80 15.48
CA SER A 211 6.31 2.34 14.44
C SER A 211 7.66 1.62 14.43
N PHE A 212 8.27 1.41 15.60
CA PHE A 212 9.51 0.64 15.73
C PHE A 212 9.38 -0.76 15.12
N HIS A 213 8.33 -1.50 15.48
CA HIS A 213 8.12 -2.86 14.96
C HIS A 213 7.84 -2.89 13.46
N LEU A 214 7.01 -1.98 12.95
CA LEU A 214 6.72 -1.90 11.51
C LEU A 214 7.97 -1.53 10.70
N LEU A 215 8.74 -0.53 11.15
CA LEU A 215 9.98 -0.10 10.48
C LEU A 215 11.04 -1.20 10.50
N ASN A 216 11.19 -1.91 11.62
CA ASN A 216 12.13 -3.02 11.71
C ASN A 216 11.77 -4.15 10.72
N LEU A 217 10.49 -4.52 10.65
CA LEU A 217 10.01 -5.51 9.69
C LEU A 217 10.17 -5.04 8.24
N SER A 218 9.80 -3.80 7.95
CA SER A 218 9.95 -3.22 6.60
C SER A 218 11.41 -3.20 6.16
N ASN A 219 12.35 -2.84 7.03
CA ASN A 219 13.78 -2.88 6.74
C ASN A 219 14.29 -4.30 6.51
N MET A 220 13.87 -5.24 7.36
CA MET A 220 14.27 -6.65 7.28
C MET A 220 13.72 -7.35 6.03
N LEU A 221 12.46 -7.08 5.67
CA LEU A 221 11.79 -7.68 4.51
C LEU A 221 12.01 -6.86 3.22
N SER A 222 12.49 -5.62 3.35
CA SER A 222 12.52 -4.59 2.30
C SER A 222 11.17 -4.37 1.61
N CYS A 223 10.10 -4.32 2.40
CA CYS A 223 8.72 -4.19 1.91
C CYS A 223 8.10 -2.83 2.28
N ALA A 224 7.13 -2.37 1.51
CA ALA A 224 6.38 -1.15 1.83
C ALA A 224 5.50 -1.34 3.07
N ILE A 225 5.28 -0.25 3.81
CA ILE A 225 4.29 -0.22 4.90
C ILE A 225 3.06 0.53 4.40
N ILE A 226 1.89 -0.08 4.56
CA ILE A 226 0.61 0.57 4.29
C ILE A 226 -0.21 0.55 5.58
N THR A 227 -0.64 1.71 6.05
CA THR A 227 -1.56 1.80 7.19
C THR A 227 -2.87 2.43 6.75
N THR A 228 -3.97 2.01 7.36
CA THR A 228 -5.26 2.69 7.21
C THR A 228 -5.73 3.19 8.56
N SER A 229 -6.31 4.39 8.58
CA SER A 229 -6.78 5.05 9.80
C SER A 229 -7.91 6.03 9.51
N ARG A 230 -8.56 6.48 10.56
CA ARG A 230 -9.47 7.62 10.58
C ARG A 230 -8.77 8.80 11.23
N ALA A 231 -9.01 9.96 10.67
CA ALA A 231 -8.54 11.20 11.25
C ALA A 231 -9.34 11.54 12.50
N LYS A 232 -8.68 12.15 13.49
CA LYS A 232 -9.39 12.79 14.63
C LYS A 232 -10.11 14.07 14.23
N SER A 233 -9.68 14.70 13.13
CA SER A 233 -10.24 15.97 12.63
C SER A 233 -10.27 15.95 11.11
N ALA A 234 -11.41 16.35 10.53
CA ALA A 234 -11.56 16.50 9.08
C ALA A 234 -10.62 17.57 8.49
N ARG A 235 -10.16 18.53 9.30
CA ARG A 235 -9.28 19.62 8.82
C ARG A 235 -7.84 19.16 8.66
N TYR A 236 -7.32 18.41 9.62
CA TYR A 236 -5.90 18.07 9.67
C TYR A 236 -5.56 16.69 9.10
N LEU A 237 -6.57 15.82 8.97
CA LEU A 237 -6.42 14.45 8.46
C LEU A 237 -5.21 13.71 9.08
N ARG A 238 -5.03 13.89 10.39
CA ARG A 238 -3.95 13.24 11.15
C ARG A 238 -4.46 11.95 11.77
N PRO A 239 -3.77 10.81 11.54
CA PRO A 239 -4.07 9.55 12.19
C PRO A 239 -3.82 9.66 13.70
N ALA A 240 -4.49 8.84 14.49
CA ALA A 240 -4.16 8.69 15.90
C ALA A 240 -2.87 7.89 16.13
N MET A 241 -2.61 6.92 15.25
CA MET A 241 -1.48 5.99 15.29
C MET A 241 -1.34 5.31 13.91
N PRO A 242 -0.13 4.89 13.49
CA PRO A 242 1.15 5.34 13.99
C PRO A 242 1.42 6.80 13.62
N MET A 243 2.03 7.51 14.55
CA MET A 243 2.73 8.77 14.36
C MET A 243 4.19 8.43 14.10
N TRP A 244 4.61 8.63 12.85
CA TRP A 244 5.99 8.40 12.45
C TRP A 244 6.91 9.50 12.95
N ASP A 245 8.18 9.16 13.18
CA ASP A 245 9.22 10.13 13.50
C ASP A 245 9.45 11.11 12.34
N ARG A 246 10.00 12.29 12.65
CA ARG A 246 10.19 13.37 11.67
C ARG A 246 11.10 13.00 10.50
N ASP A 247 12.01 12.06 10.73
CA ASP A 247 12.96 11.59 9.72
C ASP A 247 12.34 10.57 8.76
N VAL A 248 11.17 10.02 9.13
CA VAL A 248 10.46 9.02 8.34
C VAL A 248 9.62 9.71 7.27
N ARG A 249 9.92 9.40 6.01
CA ARG A 249 9.21 9.94 4.84
C ARG A 249 7.91 9.18 4.59
N GLU A 250 6.84 9.66 5.22
CA GLU A 250 5.48 9.15 5.03
C GLU A 250 4.77 9.89 3.87
N THR A 251 4.12 9.12 2.99
CA THR A 251 3.14 9.65 2.04
C THR A 251 1.74 9.44 2.61
N ARG A 252 1.01 10.53 2.88
CA ARG A 252 -0.39 10.47 3.33
C ARG A 252 -1.33 10.68 2.17
N VAL A 253 -2.32 9.80 2.04
CA VAL A 253 -3.41 9.90 1.07
C VAL A 253 -4.72 9.99 1.83
N ALA A 254 -5.43 11.09 1.64
CA ALA A 254 -6.80 11.28 2.08
C ALA A 254 -7.73 10.53 1.14
N LEU A 255 -8.59 9.68 1.70
CA LEU A 255 -9.69 9.07 0.98
C LEU A 255 -11.02 9.57 1.52
N ARG A 256 -11.85 10.04 0.60
CA ARG A 256 -13.23 10.48 0.88
C ARG A 256 -14.17 9.90 -0.14
N LYS A 257 -15.43 9.69 0.26
CA LYS A 257 -16.48 9.32 -0.69
C LYS A 257 -16.79 10.57 -1.52
N VAL A 258 -17.00 10.39 -2.82
CA VAL A 258 -17.50 11.48 -3.66
C VAL A 258 -18.96 11.69 -3.30
N GLU A 259 -19.27 12.82 -2.68
CA GLU A 259 -20.64 13.22 -2.42
C GLU A 259 -21.25 13.83 -3.69
N ALA A 260 -22.55 13.64 -3.88
CA ALA A 260 -23.27 14.39 -4.91
C ALA A 260 -23.10 15.89 -4.64
N THR A 261 -22.72 16.63 -5.68
CA THR A 261 -22.63 18.08 -5.61
C THR A 261 -23.99 18.62 -5.16
N LYS A 262 -24.00 19.50 -4.16
CA LYS A 262 -25.21 20.23 -3.83
C LYS A 262 -25.45 21.23 -4.95
N PHE A 263 -26.64 21.19 -5.55
CA PHE A 263 -27.03 22.13 -6.60
C PHE A 263 -26.83 23.57 -6.15
N GLY A 264 -26.18 24.37 -7.00
CA GLY A 264 -26.08 25.80 -6.80
C GLY A 264 -27.46 26.45 -6.89
N ALA A 265 -27.68 27.52 -6.13
CA ALA A 265 -28.86 28.35 -6.33
C ALA A 265 -28.79 29.01 -7.72
N GLY A 266 -29.90 28.99 -8.48
CA GLY A 266 -30.00 29.66 -9.78
C GLY A 266 -29.83 28.76 -11.01
N LEU A 267 -29.72 27.44 -10.84
CA LEU A 267 -29.76 26.50 -11.97
C LEU A 267 -31.19 26.34 -12.50
N SER A 268 -31.32 26.23 -13.83
CA SER A 268 -32.59 25.89 -14.46
C SER A 268 -32.99 24.44 -14.13
N LEU A 269 -34.29 24.11 -14.26
CA LEU A 269 -34.79 22.76 -14.00
C LEU A 269 -34.05 21.71 -14.84
N ASP A 270 -33.83 21.98 -16.12
CA ASP A 270 -33.15 21.06 -17.04
C ASP A 270 -31.67 20.85 -16.67
N GLU A 271 -30.99 21.88 -16.16
CA GLU A 271 -29.62 21.77 -15.66
C GLU A 271 -29.56 20.98 -14.36
N VAL A 272 -30.51 21.21 -13.45
CA VAL A 272 -30.63 20.44 -12.21
C VAL A 272 -30.86 18.97 -12.54
N GLU A 273 -31.78 18.63 -13.45
CA GLU A 273 -32.04 17.23 -13.82
C GLU A 273 -30.81 16.55 -14.44
N ARG A 274 -30.06 17.28 -15.29
CA ARG A 274 -28.83 16.76 -15.89
C ARG A 274 -27.73 16.54 -14.84
N GLU A 275 -27.47 17.53 -13.99
CA GLU A 275 -26.47 17.44 -12.92
C GLU A 275 -26.89 16.41 -11.86
N THR A 276 -28.20 16.24 -11.63
CA THR A 276 -28.77 15.19 -10.79
C THR A 276 -28.44 13.82 -11.38
N ALA A 277 -28.76 13.57 -12.65
CA ALA A 277 -28.49 12.30 -13.29
C ALA A 277 -27.00 11.92 -13.26
N GLU A 278 -26.11 12.88 -13.55
CA GLU A 278 -24.65 12.69 -13.48
C GLU A 278 -24.16 12.44 -12.06
N SER A 279 -24.60 13.26 -11.09
CA SER A 279 -24.21 13.12 -9.68
C SER A 279 -24.69 11.79 -9.08
N TRP A 280 -25.91 11.36 -9.40
CA TRP A 280 -26.44 10.09 -8.94
C TRP A 280 -25.75 8.90 -9.60
N ALA A 281 -25.28 9.01 -10.84
CA ALA A 281 -24.47 7.97 -11.46
C ALA A 281 -23.17 7.75 -10.66
N VAL A 282 -22.45 8.83 -10.32
CA VAL A 282 -21.22 8.76 -9.53
C VAL A 282 -21.45 8.22 -8.11
N VAL A 283 -22.55 8.64 -7.46
CA VAL A 283 -22.90 8.14 -6.12
C VAL A 283 -23.31 6.66 -6.17
N ARG A 284 -24.06 6.25 -7.20
CA ARG A 284 -24.51 4.86 -7.40
C ARG A 284 -23.33 3.93 -7.65
N GLU A 285 -22.30 4.40 -8.34
CA GLU A 285 -21.07 3.66 -8.60
C GLU A 285 -20.16 3.53 -7.35
N GLY A 286 -20.47 4.20 -6.25
CA GLY A 286 -19.69 4.08 -5.02
C GLY A 286 -18.29 4.69 -5.13
N CYS A 287 -18.13 5.74 -5.95
CA CYS A 287 -16.84 6.37 -6.21
C CYS A 287 -16.23 7.02 -4.95
N CYS A 288 -14.93 6.81 -4.77
CA CYS A 288 -14.13 7.45 -3.74
C CYS A 288 -13.03 8.30 -4.39
N GLU A 289 -12.75 9.47 -3.83
CA GLU A 289 -11.66 10.33 -4.27
C GLU A 289 -10.44 10.14 -3.35
N ALA A 290 -9.28 9.93 -3.95
CA ALA A 290 -7.99 9.86 -3.27
C ALA A 290 -7.14 11.09 -3.61
N SER A 291 -6.59 11.73 -2.60
CA SER A 291 -5.74 12.93 -2.75
C SER A 291 -4.59 12.93 -1.75
N ARG A 292 -3.44 13.47 -2.12
CA ARG A 292 -2.29 13.56 -1.22
C ARG A 292 -2.50 14.65 -0.16
N VAL A 293 -2.15 14.36 1.10
CA VAL A 293 -2.21 15.30 2.22
C VAL A 293 -0.82 15.80 2.57
N SER A 294 -0.63 17.12 2.59
CA SER A 294 0.60 17.76 3.06
C SER A 294 0.67 17.79 4.58
N GLY A 295 1.80 17.39 5.16
CA GLY A 295 1.98 17.23 6.61
C GLY A 295 1.81 18.51 7.46
N ALA A 296 1.82 19.69 6.82
CA ALA A 296 1.74 21.00 7.48
C ALA A 296 0.33 21.42 7.94
N GLY A 297 -0.72 20.62 7.69
CA GLY A 297 -2.06 20.91 8.20
C GLY A 297 -2.74 22.16 7.61
N VAL A 298 -2.09 22.81 6.64
CA VAL A 298 -2.69 23.82 5.77
C VAL A 298 -3.10 23.11 4.50
N GLN A 299 -4.32 23.37 4.01
CA GLN A 299 -4.80 23.01 2.66
C GLN A 299 -3.99 23.77 1.59
N GLN A 300 -2.67 23.63 1.61
CA GLN A 300 -1.86 23.98 0.46
C GLN A 300 -2.24 23.02 -0.66
N ALA A 301 -2.39 23.57 -1.86
CA ALA A 301 -2.71 22.86 -3.09
C ALA A 301 -2.06 21.48 -3.10
N SER A 302 -2.88 20.44 -3.22
CA SER A 302 -2.42 19.06 -3.25
C SER A 302 -1.29 18.93 -4.28
N THR A 303 -0.20 18.28 -3.90
CA THR A 303 0.90 17.98 -4.82
C THR A 303 0.43 16.87 -5.76
N GLY A 304 -0.36 17.24 -6.77
CA GLY A 304 -0.96 16.34 -7.76
C GLY A 304 -2.50 16.42 -7.80
N PRO A 305 -3.10 16.10 -8.96
CA PRO A 305 -4.56 16.01 -9.08
C PRO A 305 -5.10 14.81 -8.29
N PRO A 306 -6.30 14.90 -7.72
CA PRO A 306 -6.96 13.74 -7.12
C PRO A 306 -7.32 12.72 -8.19
N PHE A 307 -7.35 11.44 -7.81
CA PHE A 307 -7.85 10.36 -8.67
C PHE A 307 -9.07 9.67 -8.06
N LEU A 308 -9.89 9.05 -8.92
CA LEU A 308 -11.12 8.39 -8.51
C LEU A 308 -10.91 6.88 -8.43
N ILE A 309 -11.45 6.28 -7.38
CA ILE A 309 -11.51 4.84 -7.17
C ILE A 309 -12.97 4.44 -7.35
N ASN A 310 -13.24 3.61 -8.35
CA ASN A 310 -14.57 3.06 -8.62
C ASN A 310 -14.67 1.67 -7.99
N ILE A 311 -15.79 1.41 -7.29
CA ILE A 311 -16.04 0.16 -6.57
C ILE A 311 -17.24 -0.51 -7.21
N GLY A 312 -16.98 -1.34 -8.22
CA GLY A 312 -18.02 -2.00 -9.00
C GLY A 312 -18.22 -3.47 -8.63
N VAL A 313 -19.24 -4.07 -9.25
CA VAL A 313 -19.50 -5.53 -9.19
C VAL A 313 -18.33 -6.36 -9.73
N ASN A 314 -17.52 -5.77 -10.62
CA ASN A 314 -16.36 -6.42 -11.25
C ASN A 314 -15.05 -6.13 -10.51
N GLY A 315 -15.11 -5.63 -9.27
CA GLY A 315 -13.95 -5.29 -8.46
C GLY A 315 -13.65 -3.79 -8.41
N VAL A 316 -12.43 -3.47 -8.00
CA VAL A 316 -11.96 -2.08 -7.81
C VAL A 316 -11.13 -1.63 -9.00
N GLU A 317 -11.34 -0.40 -9.48
CA GLU A 317 -10.55 0.21 -10.56
C GLU A 317 -10.30 1.70 -10.31
N ILE A 318 -9.34 2.27 -11.04
CA ILE A 318 -9.07 3.71 -11.01
C ILE A 318 -9.59 4.36 -12.27
N LYS A 319 -10.28 5.50 -12.11
CA LYS A 319 -10.74 6.35 -13.21
C LYS A 319 -9.95 7.66 -13.21
N ASP A 320 -9.39 8.00 -14.36
CA ASP A 320 -8.76 9.30 -14.59
C ASP A 320 -9.85 10.37 -14.71
N LYS A 321 -9.72 11.45 -13.94
CA LYS A 321 -10.70 12.56 -13.95
C LYS A 321 -10.68 13.37 -15.25
N GLU A 322 -9.58 13.31 -16.01
CA GLU A 322 -9.35 14.19 -17.16
C GLU A 322 -10.01 13.73 -18.47
N LYS A 323 -10.47 12.48 -18.58
CA LYS A 323 -11.03 11.97 -19.85
C LYS A 323 -12.52 12.26 -20.07
N ASN A 324 -13.19 12.94 -19.13
CA ASN A 324 -14.64 13.21 -19.18
C ASN A 324 -15.00 14.69 -19.36
N LYS A 325 -14.06 15.54 -19.79
CA LYS A 325 -14.35 16.91 -20.25
C LYS A 325 -14.17 17.00 -21.76
#